data_AF-A0A1P8YNG7-F1
#
_entry.id   AF-A0A1P8YNG7-F1
#
_cell.length_a   1.000
_cell.length_b   1.000
_cell.length_c   1.000
_cell.angle_alpha   90.00
_cell.angle_beta   90.00
_cell.angle_gamma   90.00
#
_symmetry.space_group_name_H-M   'P 1'
#
loop_
_entity.id
_entity.type
_entity.pdbx_description
1 polymer ?
#
loop_
_entity_poly.entity_id
_entity_poly.type
_entity_poly.pdbx_seq_one_letter_code
_entity_poly.pdbx_strand_id
1 'polypeptide(L)'
;MPTSGWKTAAKASAAAVVAGSSAGTASWALYNYLMGQATAARGVIGRNVAKPPEADGIYTAGCDAPERWRLGAEFDIHLMIFGDSTAAGVGCAIPDEVPGVRIARGLAEETGKRIWLSTKAIGGATSKGLKGQVDAMFIAGPPPDAAVILVGANDVTAKNSIHSSARRLGDAVARLRQAGAVVVVGTCPDLGVVTAIPQPLRSVVREWGHRLARAQAAAVLRAGGHPVALADLLAPEFLAAPDTMFSADHFHPSAAGYELAAQQLLPVLATALGEWEGGPLPELPEVSEAAESRRISARITEAANRFLWRRDTERRASRGEPGADQVAPEPTSGVLKIVDDRRRRQRAASAT
;
A
#
# COMPACT_ATOMS: atom_id res chain seq x y z
N MET A 1 -0.65 5.15 -58.14
CA MET A 1 -1.46 4.85 -56.95
C MET A 1 -0.83 3.69 -56.20
N PRO A 2 -0.37 3.86 -54.95
CA PRO A 2 0.10 2.75 -54.13
C PRO A 2 -0.98 2.32 -53.13
N THR A 3 -1.38 1.05 -53.22
CA THR A 3 -2.08 0.26 -52.18
C THR A 3 -1.39 -1.11 -52.21
N SER A 4 -1.17 -1.89 -51.16
CA SER A 4 -1.47 -1.81 -49.74
C SER A 4 -0.38 -2.61 -49.00
N GLY A 5 0.36 -2.00 -48.07
CA GLY A 5 1.38 -2.68 -47.26
C GLY A 5 0.87 -2.98 -45.85
N TRP A 6 -0.06 -3.92 -45.69
CA TRP A 6 -0.50 -4.39 -44.37
C TRP A 6 -0.57 -5.92 -44.40
N LYS A 7 0.48 -6.58 -43.90
CA LYS A 7 0.51 -7.92 -43.27
C LYS A 7 1.94 -8.46 -43.25
N THR A 8 2.73 -8.08 -42.24
CA THR A 8 3.80 -8.95 -41.68
C THR A 8 4.42 -8.27 -40.46
N ALA A 9 3.84 -8.51 -39.28
CA ALA A 9 4.55 -8.33 -38.02
C ALA A 9 3.92 -9.24 -36.94
N ALA A 10 3.97 -10.55 -37.18
CA ALA A 10 3.64 -11.55 -36.16
C ALA A 10 4.34 -12.89 -36.47
N LYS A 11 5.67 -12.89 -36.52
CA LYS A 11 6.47 -14.11 -36.41
C LYS A 11 7.76 -13.81 -35.66
N ALA A 12 7.69 -13.88 -34.35
CA ALA A 12 8.84 -14.20 -33.50
C ALA A 12 8.37 -15.30 -32.54
N SER A 13 8.14 -16.48 -33.11
CA SER A 13 7.94 -17.72 -32.38
C SER A 13 9.26 -18.14 -31.72
N ALA A 14 9.13 -18.44 -30.43
CA ALA A 14 10.18 -18.85 -29.52
C ALA A 14 11.02 -20.04 -30.03
N ALA A 15 12.34 -19.91 -29.94
CA ALA A 15 13.24 -21.05 -29.84
C ALA A 15 14.59 -20.61 -29.25
N ALA A 16 14.70 -20.66 -27.93
CA ALA A 16 15.98 -20.79 -27.24
C ALA A 16 15.74 -21.70 -26.02
N VAL A 17 15.64 -23.00 -26.27
CA VAL A 17 15.73 -24.02 -25.21
C VAL A 17 17.22 -24.12 -24.86
N VAL A 18 17.67 -23.31 -23.91
CA VAL A 18 18.96 -23.51 -23.26
C VAL A 18 18.84 -24.77 -22.43
N ALA A 19 19.72 -25.74 -22.68
CA ALA A 19 19.86 -26.96 -21.90
C ALA A 19 20.23 -26.63 -20.45
N GLY A 20 19.22 -26.39 -19.62
CA GLY A 20 19.31 -26.28 -18.18
C GLY A 20 18.23 -27.18 -17.59
N SER A 21 18.55 -27.89 -16.52
CA SER A 21 17.60 -28.67 -15.70
C SER A 21 16.22 -28.04 -15.71
N SER A 22 15.16 -28.80 -16.02
CA SER A 22 13.79 -28.34 -16.34
C SER A 22 13.22 -27.22 -15.46
N ALA A 23 13.67 -27.10 -14.21
CA ALA A 23 13.34 -25.99 -13.31
C ALA A 23 13.91 -24.62 -13.74
N GLY A 24 15.14 -24.57 -14.27
CA GLY A 24 15.83 -23.34 -14.69
C GLY A 24 15.26 -22.71 -15.96
N THR A 25 14.88 -23.53 -16.94
CA THR A 25 14.27 -23.08 -18.20
C THR A 25 12.85 -22.56 -17.98
N ALA A 26 12.05 -23.24 -17.15
CA ALA A 26 10.72 -22.79 -16.76
C ALA A 26 10.76 -21.46 -15.98
N SER A 27 11.72 -21.30 -15.06
CA SER A 27 11.93 -20.05 -14.32
C SER A 27 12.33 -18.89 -15.22
N TRP A 28 13.21 -19.13 -16.20
CA TRP A 28 13.63 -18.13 -17.18
C TRP A 28 12.49 -17.71 -18.12
N ALA A 29 11.71 -18.66 -18.62
CA ALA A 29 10.55 -18.38 -19.47
C ALA A 29 9.47 -17.56 -18.72
N LEU A 30 9.16 -17.94 -17.48
CA LEU A 30 8.23 -17.18 -16.62
C LEU A 30 8.75 -15.77 -16.34
N TYR A 31 10.04 -15.62 -16.02
CA TYR A 31 10.66 -14.32 -15.79
C TYR A 31 10.52 -13.41 -17.02
N ASN A 32 10.85 -13.92 -18.21
CA ASN A 32 10.73 -13.15 -19.45
C ASN A 32 9.28 -12.78 -19.76
N TYR A 33 8.34 -13.68 -19.51
CA TYR A 33 6.90 -13.40 -19.66
C TYR A 33 6.45 -12.25 -18.75
N LEU A 34 6.84 -12.28 -17.46
CA LEU A 34 6.56 -11.21 -16.50
C LEU A 34 7.23 -9.89 -16.91
N MET A 35 8.45 -9.92 -17.42
CA MET A 35 9.13 -8.70 -17.90
C MET A 35 8.47 -8.14 -19.18
N GLY A 36 7.96 -9.01 -20.05
CA GLY A 36 7.11 -8.63 -21.18
C GLY A 36 5.84 -7.91 -20.73
N GLN A 37 5.15 -8.45 -19.72
CA GLN A 37 3.98 -7.81 -19.10
C GLN A 37 4.30 -6.46 -18.48
N ALA A 38 5.44 -6.34 -17.79
CA ALA A 38 5.87 -5.07 -17.20
C ALA A 38 6.14 -4.01 -18.28
N THR A 39 6.67 -4.43 -19.43
CA THR A 39 6.94 -3.53 -20.56
C THR A 39 5.64 -3.07 -21.22
N ALA A 40 4.71 -4.00 -21.46
CA ALA A 40 3.38 -3.68 -21.99
C ALA A 40 2.60 -2.74 -21.05
N ALA A 41 2.61 -3.01 -19.75
CA ALA A 41 1.95 -2.18 -18.75
C ALA A 41 2.51 -0.75 -18.74
N ARG A 42 3.84 -0.57 -18.84
CA ARG A 42 4.47 0.76 -18.94
C ARG A 42 4.13 1.53 -20.23
N GLY A 43 3.69 0.83 -21.28
CA GLY A 43 3.21 1.46 -22.51
C GLY A 43 1.76 1.95 -22.40
N VAL A 44 0.95 1.30 -21.56
CA VAL A 44 -0.46 1.66 -21.31
C VAL A 44 -0.58 2.68 -20.18
N ILE A 45 0.20 2.51 -19.10
CA ILE A 45 0.29 3.47 -18.01
C ILE A 45 0.96 4.73 -18.58
N GLY A 46 0.17 5.79 -18.72
CA GLY A 46 0.64 7.06 -19.25
C GLY A 46 1.84 7.58 -18.45
N ARG A 47 2.86 8.09 -19.13
CA ARG A 47 3.91 8.85 -18.44
C ARG A 47 3.37 10.23 -18.15
N ASN A 48 2.91 10.45 -16.92
CA ASN A 48 2.64 11.80 -16.45
C ASN A 48 3.97 12.52 -16.19
N VAL A 49 4.37 13.34 -17.17
CA VAL A 49 5.58 14.18 -17.11
C VAL A 49 5.28 15.60 -16.63
N ALA A 50 4.01 15.91 -16.37
CA ALA A 50 3.63 17.21 -15.83
C ALA A 50 4.21 17.33 -14.42
N LYS A 51 4.84 18.49 -14.16
CA LYS A 51 5.28 18.83 -12.81
C LYS A 51 4.04 18.94 -11.93
N PRO A 52 3.97 18.23 -10.79
CA PRO A 52 2.86 18.40 -9.87
C PRO A 52 2.72 19.86 -9.44
N PRO A 53 1.48 20.31 -9.14
CA PRO A 53 1.24 21.68 -8.70
C PRO A 53 2.10 22.02 -7.47
N GLU A 54 2.77 23.18 -7.49
CA GLU A 54 3.45 23.70 -6.30
C GLU A 54 2.42 24.36 -5.38
N ALA A 55 2.38 23.94 -4.13
CA ALA A 55 1.36 24.37 -3.17
C ALA A 55 1.94 24.64 -1.77
N ASP A 56 3.25 24.87 -1.65
CA ASP A 56 3.88 25.18 -0.37
C ASP A 56 3.48 26.58 0.10
N GLY A 57 3.22 26.73 1.40
CA GLY A 57 2.72 27.97 1.99
C GLY A 57 2.19 27.78 3.40
N ILE A 58 1.58 28.82 3.96
CA ILE A 58 0.93 28.80 5.27
C ILE A 58 -0.58 28.68 5.05
N TYR A 59 -1.16 27.67 5.67
CA TYR A 59 -2.58 27.35 5.64
C TYR A 59 -3.23 27.70 6.97
N THR A 60 -4.42 28.29 6.93
CA THR A 60 -5.25 28.56 8.10
C THR A 60 -6.65 28.02 7.86
N ALA A 61 -7.41 27.78 8.93
CA ALA A 61 -8.80 27.32 8.82
C ALA A 61 -9.60 28.24 7.89
N GLY A 62 -10.28 27.65 6.89
CA GLY A 62 -11.13 28.36 5.94
C GLY A 62 -10.42 29.32 4.98
N CYS A 63 -9.08 29.30 4.85
CA CYS A 63 -8.41 30.17 3.87
C CYS A 63 -8.75 29.75 2.43
N ASP A 64 -9.03 30.69 1.55
CA ASP A 64 -9.23 30.37 0.12
C ASP A 64 -7.92 29.91 -0.52
N ALA A 65 -6.82 30.63 -0.26
CA ALA A 65 -5.48 30.34 -0.77
C ALA A 65 -4.43 30.45 0.34
N PRO A 66 -3.32 29.70 0.25
CA PRO A 66 -2.26 29.78 1.24
C PRO A 66 -1.54 31.12 1.20
N GLU A 67 -1.12 31.59 2.37
CA GLU A 67 -0.16 32.69 2.46
C GLU A 67 1.22 32.19 2.03
N ARG A 68 1.92 32.96 1.20
CA ARG A 68 3.28 32.61 0.77
C ARG A 68 4.25 32.68 1.95
N TRP A 69 4.97 31.59 2.20
CA TRP A 69 6.05 31.58 3.20
C TRP A 69 7.11 32.66 2.93
N ARG A 70 7.48 33.40 3.98
CA ARG A 70 8.57 34.38 4.00
C ARG A 70 9.32 34.29 5.32
N LEU A 71 10.58 34.70 5.34
CA LEU A 71 11.36 34.76 6.58
C LEU A 71 10.64 35.69 7.58
N GLY A 72 10.40 35.18 8.78
CA GLY A 72 9.67 35.90 9.84
C GLY A 72 8.15 35.77 9.78
N ALA A 73 7.58 35.03 8.83
CA ALA A 73 6.16 34.70 8.86
C ALA A 73 5.86 33.78 10.05
N GLU A 74 4.76 34.06 10.75
CA GLU A 74 4.33 33.29 11.92
C GLU A 74 3.63 32.00 11.47
N PHE A 75 3.97 30.90 12.14
CA PHE A 75 3.35 29.59 11.98
C PHE A 75 3.37 28.87 13.33
N ASP A 76 2.43 27.96 13.55
CA ASP A 76 2.34 27.16 14.77
C ASP A 76 2.91 25.76 14.57
N ILE A 77 2.71 25.18 13.38
CA ILE A 77 3.17 23.84 13.02
C ILE A 77 3.83 23.87 11.64
N HIS A 78 5.08 23.43 11.55
CA HIS A 78 5.75 23.14 10.29
C HIS A 78 5.51 21.68 9.88
N LEU A 79 4.71 21.50 8.83
CA LEU A 79 4.40 20.20 8.22
C LEU A 79 5.24 19.98 6.96
N MET A 80 6.00 18.88 6.95
CA MET A 80 6.79 18.46 5.80
C MET A 80 6.27 17.19 5.13
N ILE A 81 6.16 17.23 3.80
CA ILE A 81 5.79 16.07 2.98
C ILE A 81 7.02 15.54 2.24
N PHE A 82 7.33 14.25 2.40
CA PHE A 82 8.43 13.57 1.72
C PHE A 82 7.92 12.39 0.89
N GLY A 83 8.68 12.03 -0.15
CA GLY A 83 8.46 10.78 -0.84
C GLY A 83 8.57 10.86 -2.37
N ASP A 84 7.71 10.09 -3.04
CA ASP A 84 7.75 9.89 -4.47
C ASP A 84 6.68 10.69 -5.24
N SER A 85 6.24 10.21 -6.40
CA SER A 85 5.20 10.87 -7.19
C SER A 85 3.85 10.96 -6.48
N THR A 86 3.53 10.00 -5.60
CA THR A 86 2.32 10.04 -4.78
C THR A 86 2.41 11.16 -3.75
N ALA A 87 3.55 11.30 -3.07
CA ALA A 87 3.78 12.42 -2.14
C ALA A 87 3.69 13.79 -2.84
N ALA A 88 4.15 13.86 -4.09
CA ALA A 88 4.13 15.09 -4.87
C ALA A 88 2.73 15.46 -5.40
N GLY A 89 1.75 14.55 -5.37
CA GLY A 89 0.42 14.78 -5.95
C GLY A 89 0.37 14.63 -7.47
N VAL A 90 1.19 13.75 -8.06
CA VAL A 90 1.03 13.41 -9.49
C VAL A 90 -0.36 12.84 -9.72
N GLY A 91 -1.09 13.38 -10.70
CA GLY A 91 -2.48 13.03 -10.97
C GLY A 91 -3.49 14.11 -10.55
N CYS A 92 -3.06 15.09 -9.76
CA CYS A 92 -3.83 16.30 -9.46
C CYS A 92 -3.77 17.30 -10.62
N ALA A 93 -4.86 18.01 -10.84
CA ALA A 93 -4.97 19.09 -11.81
C ALA A 93 -4.66 20.45 -11.19
N ILE A 94 -5.02 20.66 -9.92
CA ILE A 94 -4.85 21.94 -9.22
C ILE A 94 -4.13 21.77 -7.87
N PRO A 95 -3.49 22.84 -7.34
CA PRO A 95 -2.79 22.82 -6.05
C PRO A 95 -3.61 22.27 -4.88
N ASP A 96 -4.89 22.63 -4.78
CA ASP A 96 -5.73 22.22 -3.64
C ASP A 96 -5.96 20.71 -3.56
N GLU A 97 -5.67 19.95 -4.62
CA GLU A 97 -5.88 18.51 -4.66
C GLU A 97 -4.66 17.72 -4.18
N VAL A 98 -3.47 18.34 -4.06
CA VAL A 98 -2.27 17.57 -3.69
C VAL A 98 -2.36 17.12 -2.22
N PRO A 99 -1.85 15.93 -1.88
CA PRO A 99 -2.06 15.34 -0.56
C PRO A 99 -1.51 16.20 0.58
N GLY A 100 -0.40 16.91 0.36
CA GLY A 100 0.14 17.85 1.35
C GLY A 100 -0.84 18.95 1.73
N VAL A 101 -1.58 19.47 0.76
CA VAL A 101 -2.58 20.53 0.99
C VAL A 101 -3.80 19.99 1.70
N ARG A 102 -4.29 18.80 1.31
CA ARG A 102 -5.41 18.15 2.00
C ARG A 102 -5.11 17.92 3.48
N ILE A 103 -3.91 17.46 3.79
CA ILE A 103 -3.47 17.27 5.18
C ILE A 103 -3.29 18.61 5.89
N ALA A 104 -2.65 19.61 5.26
CA ALA A 104 -2.42 20.92 5.88
C ALA A 104 -3.71 21.68 6.18
N ARG A 105 -4.67 21.69 5.24
CA ARG A 105 -5.99 22.30 5.42
C ARG A 105 -6.79 21.59 6.50
N GLY A 106 -6.87 20.26 6.45
CA GLY A 106 -7.59 19.49 7.47
C GLY A 106 -6.97 19.66 8.86
N LEU A 107 -5.64 19.74 8.96
CA LEU A 107 -4.97 20.03 10.23
C LEU A 107 -5.24 21.46 10.72
N ALA A 108 -5.26 22.44 9.82
CA ALA A 108 -5.60 23.82 10.18
C ALA A 108 -7.06 23.95 10.64
N GLU A 109 -7.98 23.22 10.00
CA GLU A 109 -9.40 23.17 10.36
C GLU A 109 -9.64 22.51 11.72
N GLU A 110 -8.98 21.37 11.97
CA GLU A 110 -9.12 20.63 13.24
C GLU A 110 -8.55 21.41 14.42
N THR A 111 -7.42 22.10 14.23
CA THR A 111 -6.65 22.68 15.34
C THR A 111 -6.80 24.20 15.48
N GLY A 112 -7.34 24.87 14.45
CA GLY A 112 -7.33 26.33 14.35
C GLY A 112 -5.94 26.95 14.15
N LYS A 113 -4.88 26.14 14.01
CA LYS A 113 -3.49 26.58 13.93
C LYS A 113 -3.06 26.99 12.52
N ARG A 114 -2.00 27.79 12.44
CA ARG A 114 -1.31 28.18 11.21
C ARG A 114 -0.33 27.09 10.81
N ILE A 115 -0.63 26.38 9.72
CA ILE A 115 0.18 25.25 9.25
C ILE A 115 1.09 25.70 8.12
N TRP A 116 2.40 25.75 8.38
CA TRP A 116 3.38 25.93 7.31
C TRP A 116 3.61 24.58 6.62
N LEU A 117 3.09 24.42 5.41
CA LEU A 117 3.32 23.28 4.55
C LEU A 117 4.59 23.50 3.72
N SER A 118 5.49 22.52 3.72
CA SER A 118 6.47 22.38 2.64
C SER A 118 6.60 20.96 2.11
N THR A 119 7.03 20.84 0.85
CA THR A 119 7.02 19.57 0.13
C THR A 119 8.39 19.29 -0.48
N LYS A 120 8.97 18.15 -0.09
CA LYS A 120 10.17 17.60 -0.73
C LYS A 120 9.88 16.19 -1.25
N ALA A 121 9.08 16.12 -2.29
CA ALA A 121 8.76 14.89 -3.01
C ALA A 121 9.39 14.90 -4.41
N ILE A 122 9.89 13.75 -4.86
CA ILE A 122 10.57 13.62 -6.16
C ILE A 122 9.92 12.48 -6.94
N GLY A 123 9.34 12.81 -8.10
CA GLY A 123 8.72 11.81 -8.98
C GLY A 123 9.70 10.68 -9.33
N GLY A 124 9.24 9.43 -9.17
CA GLY A 124 10.06 8.24 -9.41
C GLY A 124 11.10 7.92 -8.32
N ALA A 125 11.15 8.70 -7.23
CA ALA A 125 12.01 8.38 -6.11
C ALA A 125 11.64 7.03 -5.48
N THR A 126 12.66 6.34 -4.99
CA THR A 126 12.52 5.14 -4.16
C THR A 126 13.03 5.45 -2.76
N SER A 127 12.90 4.49 -1.84
CA SER A 127 13.53 4.54 -0.51
C SER A 127 15.02 4.95 -0.51
N LYS A 128 15.75 4.73 -1.62
CA LYS A 128 17.15 5.18 -1.77
C LYS A 128 17.31 6.71 -1.75
N GLY A 129 16.31 7.44 -2.21
CA GLY A 129 16.33 8.91 -2.31
C GLY A 129 15.92 9.63 -1.02
N LEU A 130 15.25 8.94 -0.09
CA LEU A 130 14.69 9.56 1.12
C LEU A 130 15.75 10.28 1.96
N LYS A 131 16.94 9.67 2.13
CA LYS A 131 18.04 10.29 2.88
C LYS A 131 18.37 11.68 2.31
N GLY A 132 18.49 11.78 0.99
CA GLY A 132 18.81 13.05 0.32
C GLY A 132 17.69 14.09 0.42
N GLN A 133 16.42 13.66 0.41
CA GLN A 133 15.29 14.57 0.63
C GLN A 133 15.31 15.15 2.05
N VAL A 134 15.53 14.30 3.06
CA VAL A 134 15.62 14.71 4.47
C VAL A 134 16.86 15.58 4.72
N ASP A 135 18.01 15.22 4.15
CA ASP A 135 19.22 16.05 4.18
C ASP A 135 18.97 17.45 3.62
N ALA A 136 18.36 17.53 2.43
CA ALA A 136 18.08 18.80 1.78
C ALA A 136 17.14 19.70 2.59
N MET A 137 16.17 19.11 3.30
CA MET A 137 15.29 19.85 4.20
C MET A 137 16.06 20.47 5.37
N PHE A 138 16.91 19.68 6.05
CA PHE A 138 17.71 20.18 7.18
C PHE A 138 18.71 21.28 6.79
N ILE A 139 19.08 21.36 5.51
CA ILE A 139 19.91 22.44 4.97
C ILE A 139 19.05 23.68 4.69
N ALA A 140 17.81 23.50 4.23
CA ALA A 140 16.95 24.58 3.76
C ALA A 140 16.28 25.37 4.90
N GLY A 141 16.09 24.76 6.08
CA GLY A 141 15.35 25.40 7.16
C GLY A 141 15.40 24.64 8.48
N PRO A 142 14.60 25.10 9.47
CA PRO A 142 14.49 24.41 10.75
C PRO A 142 13.91 23.00 10.60
N PRO A 143 14.14 22.11 11.59
CA PRO A 143 13.44 20.83 11.64
C PRO A 143 11.92 21.04 11.67
N PRO A 144 11.14 20.19 10.99
CA PRO A 144 9.68 20.28 11.02
C PRO A 144 9.14 19.74 12.35
N ASP A 145 7.97 20.24 12.75
CA ASP A 145 7.21 19.69 13.87
C ASP A 145 6.53 18.37 13.48
N ALA A 146 6.15 18.25 12.20
CA ALA A 146 5.47 17.10 11.64
C ALA A 146 6.01 16.72 10.27
N ALA A 147 6.10 15.41 9.99
CA ALA A 147 6.45 14.89 8.69
C ALA A 147 5.51 13.76 8.25
N VAL A 148 5.08 13.80 6.99
CA VAL A 148 4.36 12.71 6.33
C VAL A 148 5.22 12.16 5.20
N ILE A 149 5.43 10.84 5.19
CA ILE A 149 6.21 10.17 4.14
C ILE A 149 5.30 9.24 3.33
N LEU A 150 5.24 9.44 2.01
CA LEU A 150 4.52 8.57 1.08
C LEU A 150 5.49 8.00 0.04
N VAL A 151 5.88 6.74 0.20
CA VAL A 151 6.88 6.08 -0.65
C VAL A 151 6.72 4.56 -0.63
N GLY A 152 6.89 3.92 -1.78
CA GLY A 152 7.05 2.46 -1.84
C GLY A 152 6.62 1.82 -3.14
N ALA A 153 5.70 2.44 -3.88
CA ALA A 153 5.27 1.94 -5.20
C ALA A 153 6.49 1.79 -6.13
N ASN A 154 7.37 2.78 -6.15
CA ASN A 154 8.59 2.75 -6.97
C ASN A 154 9.62 1.72 -6.49
N ASP A 155 9.65 1.36 -5.20
CA ASP A 155 10.51 0.28 -4.71
C ASP A 155 10.07 -1.08 -5.27
N VAL A 156 8.75 -1.30 -5.41
CA VAL A 156 8.21 -2.51 -6.05
C VAL A 156 8.50 -2.51 -7.55
N THR A 157 8.21 -1.41 -8.26
CA THR A 157 8.41 -1.35 -9.71
C THR A 157 9.89 -1.40 -10.12
N ALA A 158 10.79 -0.86 -9.27
CA ALA A 158 12.24 -0.95 -9.44
C ALA A 158 12.83 -2.28 -8.94
N LYS A 159 12.01 -3.17 -8.35
CA LYS A 159 12.44 -4.48 -7.82
C LYS A 159 13.49 -4.35 -6.70
N ASN A 160 13.39 -3.31 -5.88
CA ASN A 160 14.31 -3.10 -4.75
C ASN A 160 14.06 -4.15 -3.65
N SER A 161 15.12 -4.51 -2.91
CA SER A 161 15.01 -5.40 -1.74
C SER A 161 14.08 -4.80 -0.68
N ILE A 162 13.06 -5.57 -0.28
CA ILE A 162 12.06 -5.20 0.73
C ILE A 162 12.73 -4.72 2.02
N HIS A 163 13.64 -5.53 2.58
CA HIS A 163 14.29 -5.22 3.86
C HIS A 163 15.17 -3.98 3.76
N SER A 164 15.92 -3.84 2.66
CA SER A 164 16.77 -2.66 2.47
C SER A 164 15.94 -1.40 2.27
N SER A 165 14.79 -1.49 1.59
CA SER A 165 13.87 -0.36 1.40
C SER A 165 13.19 0.05 2.71
N ALA A 166 12.69 -0.92 3.48
CA ALA A 166 12.12 -0.67 4.80
C ALA A 166 13.15 -0.10 5.78
N ARG A 167 14.40 -0.59 5.77
CA ARG A 167 15.48 -0.05 6.59
C ARG A 167 15.76 1.42 6.27
N ARG A 168 15.92 1.76 4.98
CA ARG A 168 16.17 3.16 4.56
C ARG A 168 15.03 4.11 4.97
N LEU A 169 13.79 3.64 4.89
CA LEU A 169 12.65 4.38 5.42
C LEU A 169 12.75 4.56 6.94
N GLY A 170 13.02 3.48 7.69
CA GLY A 170 13.23 3.53 9.13
C GLY A 170 14.36 4.49 9.54
N ASP A 171 15.47 4.50 8.80
CA ASP A 171 16.59 5.42 9.03
C ASP A 171 16.17 6.90 8.84
N ALA A 172 15.34 7.18 7.83
CA ALA A 172 14.79 8.51 7.60
C ALA A 172 13.82 8.94 8.70
N VAL A 173 12.93 8.03 9.14
CA VAL A 173 12.01 8.27 10.26
C VAL A 173 12.78 8.52 11.55
N ALA A 174 13.76 7.67 11.87
CA ALA A 174 14.56 7.80 13.10
C ALA A 174 15.27 9.15 13.15
N ARG A 175 15.81 9.62 12.02
CA ARG A 175 16.46 10.92 11.95
C ARG A 175 15.49 12.08 12.17
N LEU A 176 14.30 12.03 11.59
CA LEU A 176 13.27 13.05 11.79
C LEU A 176 12.79 13.06 13.26
N ARG A 177 12.55 11.88 13.85
CA ARG A 177 12.19 11.74 15.28
C ARG A 177 13.29 12.26 16.21
N GLN A 178 14.57 12.03 15.90
CA GLN A 178 15.70 12.57 16.64
C GLN A 178 15.76 14.11 16.60
N ALA A 179 15.20 14.73 15.56
CA ALA A 179 15.08 16.18 15.45
C ALA A 179 13.80 16.74 16.10
N GLY A 180 12.99 15.89 16.75
CA GLY A 180 11.76 16.29 17.45
C GLY A 180 10.48 16.15 16.64
N ALA A 181 10.56 15.91 15.33
CA ALA A 181 9.39 15.85 14.45
C ALA A 181 8.49 14.66 14.79
N VAL A 182 7.17 14.80 14.80
CA VAL A 182 6.22 13.69 14.67
C VAL A 182 6.29 13.14 13.25
N VAL A 183 6.29 11.82 13.06
CA VAL A 183 6.43 11.22 11.72
C VAL A 183 5.33 10.20 11.45
N VAL A 184 4.50 10.48 10.46
CA VAL A 184 3.49 9.56 9.93
C VAL A 184 3.94 9.03 8.58
N VAL A 185 3.73 7.74 8.34
CA VAL A 185 4.13 7.12 7.07
C VAL A 185 2.96 6.38 6.45
N GLY A 186 2.52 6.81 5.28
CA GLY A 186 1.66 6.01 4.42
C GLY A 186 2.48 4.89 3.81
N THR A 187 2.25 3.66 4.27
CA THR A 187 2.97 2.48 3.78
C THR A 187 2.61 2.17 2.32
N CYS A 188 3.42 1.35 1.65
CA CYS A 188 3.25 1.01 0.24
C CYS A 188 1.79 0.60 -0.07
N PRO A 189 1.12 1.23 -1.06
CA PRO A 189 -0.27 0.91 -1.40
C PRO A 189 -0.38 -0.46 -2.10
N ASP A 190 -1.61 -0.97 -2.21
CA ASP A 190 -1.90 -2.23 -2.93
C ASP A 190 -1.85 -2.01 -4.45
N LEU A 191 -0.69 -2.29 -5.06
CA LEU A 191 -0.54 -2.22 -6.52
C LEU A 191 -1.38 -3.26 -7.29
N GLY A 192 -2.02 -4.19 -6.59
CA GLY A 192 -2.97 -5.14 -7.16
C GLY A 192 -4.28 -4.51 -7.61
N VAL A 193 -4.60 -3.29 -7.16
CA VAL A 193 -5.78 -2.53 -7.60
C VAL A 193 -5.59 -1.89 -8.98
N VAL A 194 -4.36 -1.80 -9.47
CA VAL A 194 -4.03 -1.25 -10.79
C VAL A 194 -4.38 -2.26 -11.89
N THR A 195 -5.54 -2.09 -12.52
CA THR A 195 -6.06 -3.01 -13.54
C THR A 195 -5.24 -3.01 -14.84
N ALA A 196 -4.52 -1.93 -15.13
CA ALA A 196 -3.60 -1.82 -16.26
C ALA A 196 -2.43 -2.82 -16.21
N ILE A 197 -2.09 -3.34 -15.02
CA ILE A 197 -1.07 -4.39 -14.87
C ILE A 197 -1.73 -5.74 -15.20
N PRO A 198 -1.30 -6.51 -16.21
CA PRO A 198 -1.95 -7.77 -16.55
C PRO A 198 -1.62 -8.89 -15.54
N GLN A 199 -2.44 -9.94 -15.52
CA GLN A 199 -2.13 -11.17 -14.78
C GLN A 199 -1.17 -12.06 -15.57
N PRO A 200 -0.20 -12.74 -14.93
CA PRO A 200 -0.02 -12.93 -13.50
C PRO A 200 0.83 -11.86 -12.79
N LEU A 201 1.43 -10.90 -13.52
CA LEU A 201 2.28 -9.86 -12.93
C LEU A 201 1.57 -9.07 -11.83
N ARG A 202 0.27 -8.77 -12.00
CA ARG A 202 -0.54 -8.06 -10.99
C ARG A 202 -0.52 -8.75 -9.63
N SER A 203 -0.68 -10.07 -9.60
CA SER A 203 -0.60 -10.85 -8.35
C SER A 203 0.80 -10.81 -7.73
N VAL A 204 1.86 -10.81 -8.55
CA VAL A 204 3.25 -10.73 -8.07
C VAL A 204 3.54 -9.37 -7.44
N VAL A 205 3.18 -8.27 -8.12
CA VAL A 205 3.42 -6.92 -7.60
C VAL A 205 2.55 -6.61 -6.38
N ARG A 206 1.33 -7.17 -6.31
CA ARG A 206 0.47 -7.11 -5.12
C ARG A 206 1.14 -7.72 -3.89
N GLU A 207 1.57 -8.97 -3.99
CA GLU A 207 2.23 -9.66 -2.88
C GLU A 207 3.54 -8.97 -2.48
N TRP A 208 4.33 -8.51 -3.45
CA TRP A 208 5.52 -7.72 -3.17
C TRP A 208 5.18 -6.44 -2.41
N GLY A 209 4.20 -5.67 -2.88
CA GLY A 209 3.72 -4.44 -2.23
C GLY A 209 3.26 -4.69 -0.79
N HIS A 210 2.45 -5.71 -0.54
CA HIS A 210 2.01 -6.07 0.81
C HIS A 210 3.15 -6.50 1.73
N ARG A 211 4.15 -7.23 1.21
CA ARG A 211 5.35 -7.58 1.99
C ARG A 211 6.20 -6.34 2.30
N LEU A 212 6.31 -5.41 1.35
CA LEU A 212 7.00 -4.14 1.56
C LEU A 212 6.26 -3.30 2.62
N ALA A 213 4.95 -3.15 2.51
CA ALA A 213 4.13 -2.39 3.46
C ALA A 213 4.29 -2.90 4.89
N ARG A 214 4.23 -4.22 5.10
CA ARG A 214 4.47 -4.84 6.43
C ARG A 214 5.87 -4.57 6.96
N ALA A 215 6.89 -4.68 6.11
CA ALA A 215 8.26 -4.40 6.50
C ALA A 215 8.48 -2.91 6.83
N GLN A 216 7.85 -2.01 6.07
CA GLN A 216 7.84 -0.57 6.34
C GLN A 216 7.17 -0.28 7.67
N ALA A 217 5.97 -0.80 7.93
CA ALA A 217 5.26 -0.62 9.19
C ALA A 217 6.13 -1.00 10.40
N ALA A 218 6.74 -2.18 10.36
CA ALA A 218 7.63 -2.62 11.43
C ALA A 218 8.88 -1.72 11.59
N ALA A 219 9.44 -1.21 10.50
CA ALA A 219 10.59 -0.30 10.56
C ALA A 219 10.23 1.09 11.10
N VAL A 220 9.06 1.60 10.71
CA VAL A 220 8.53 2.89 11.17
C VAL A 220 8.23 2.84 12.66
N LEU A 221 7.55 1.79 13.15
CA LEU A 221 7.27 1.61 14.58
C LEU A 221 8.57 1.53 15.41
N ARG A 222 9.55 0.74 14.97
CA ARG A 222 10.86 0.66 15.66
C ARG A 222 11.61 1.99 15.70
N ALA A 223 11.41 2.84 14.70
CA ALA A 223 12.01 4.17 14.63
C ALA A 223 11.20 5.22 15.41
N GLY A 224 10.08 4.85 16.03
CA GLY A 224 9.22 5.74 16.81
C GLY A 224 8.27 6.60 15.98
N GLY A 225 7.99 6.22 14.72
CA GLY A 225 6.96 6.85 13.89
C GLY A 225 5.66 6.05 13.84
N HIS A 226 4.69 6.57 13.10
CA HIS A 226 3.31 6.06 13.03
C HIS A 226 3.00 5.57 11.61
N PRO A 227 2.99 4.24 11.35
CA PRO A 227 2.64 3.75 10.02
C PRO A 227 1.11 3.72 9.82
N VAL A 228 0.67 4.04 8.61
CA VAL A 228 -0.71 3.93 8.15
C VAL A 228 -0.77 2.91 7.01
N ALA A 229 -1.63 1.91 7.15
CA ALA A 229 -1.74 0.77 6.25
C ALA A 229 -2.56 1.10 4.98
N LEU A 230 -2.05 2.01 4.14
CA LEU A 230 -2.77 2.48 2.93
C LEU A 230 -3.17 1.35 1.98
N ALA A 231 -2.40 0.26 1.91
CA ALA A 231 -2.77 -0.91 1.12
C ALA A 231 -4.11 -1.53 1.55
N ASP A 232 -4.38 -1.60 2.85
CA ASP A 232 -5.60 -2.19 3.37
C ASP A 232 -6.75 -1.17 3.40
N LEU A 233 -6.43 0.09 3.72
CA LEU A 233 -7.41 1.17 3.89
C LEU A 233 -7.94 1.78 2.59
N LEU A 234 -7.17 1.73 1.49
CA LEU A 234 -7.57 2.33 0.22
C LEU A 234 -8.00 1.30 -0.84
N ALA A 235 -7.61 0.04 -0.68
CA ALA A 235 -7.87 -0.96 -1.72
C ALA A 235 -9.36 -1.20 -2.03
N PRO A 236 -10.28 -1.27 -1.05
CA PRO A 236 -11.70 -1.46 -1.32
C PRO A 236 -12.29 -0.39 -2.24
N GLU A 237 -11.98 0.88 -1.97
CA GLU A 237 -12.51 2.04 -2.67
C GLU A 237 -11.94 2.14 -4.09
N PHE A 238 -10.64 1.89 -4.25
CA PHE A 238 -9.99 1.83 -5.56
C PHE A 238 -10.48 0.68 -6.43
N LEU A 239 -10.88 -0.44 -5.83
CA LEU A 239 -11.49 -1.56 -6.57
C LEU A 239 -12.96 -1.28 -6.92
N ALA A 240 -13.68 -0.58 -6.05
CA ALA A 240 -15.09 -0.26 -6.25
C ALA A 240 -15.30 0.83 -7.31
N ALA A 241 -14.45 1.85 -7.33
CA ALA A 241 -14.58 3.01 -8.22
C ALA A 241 -13.24 3.42 -8.88
N PRO A 242 -12.61 2.55 -9.69
CA PRO A 242 -11.29 2.81 -10.27
C PRO A 242 -11.26 4.05 -11.17
N ASP A 243 -12.31 4.32 -11.93
CA ASP A 243 -12.40 5.48 -12.83
C ASP A 243 -12.46 6.82 -12.08
N THR A 244 -12.87 6.80 -10.80
CA THR A 244 -12.88 7.96 -9.92
C THR A 244 -11.60 8.06 -9.10
N MET A 245 -11.07 6.92 -8.65
CA MET A 245 -9.95 6.87 -7.70
C MET A 245 -8.58 6.99 -8.37
N PHE A 246 -8.45 6.58 -9.63
CA PHE A 246 -7.22 6.77 -10.41
C PHE A 246 -7.30 8.01 -11.30
N SER A 247 -6.14 8.64 -11.51
CA SER A 247 -5.98 9.72 -12.48
C SER A 247 -6.04 9.18 -13.91
N ALA A 248 -5.96 10.08 -14.90
CA ALA A 248 -5.98 9.73 -16.32
C ALA A 248 -4.86 8.77 -16.77
N ASP A 249 -3.80 8.59 -15.98
CA ASP A 249 -2.76 7.60 -16.27
C ASP A 249 -3.08 6.17 -15.79
N HIS A 250 -4.25 5.99 -15.14
CA HIS A 250 -4.72 4.73 -14.57
C HIS A 250 -3.74 4.08 -13.58
N PHE A 251 -2.89 4.89 -12.95
CA PHE A 251 -1.87 4.42 -12.01
C PHE A 251 -1.76 5.28 -10.75
N HIS A 252 -1.60 6.60 -10.89
CA HIS A 252 -1.57 7.50 -9.74
C HIS A 252 -2.98 7.78 -9.22
N PRO A 253 -3.14 8.06 -7.91
CA PRO A 253 -4.40 8.54 -7.38
C PRO A 253 -4.89 9.80 -8.10
N SER A 254 -6.20 9.92 -8.26
CA SER A 254 -6.86 11.18 -8.62
C SER A 254 -6.95 12.11 -7.39
N ALA A 255 -7.50 13.30 -7.58
CA ALA A 255 -7.88 14.19 -6.48
C ALA A 255 -8.71 13.48 -5.40
N ALA A 256 -9.69 12.65 -5.79
CA ALA A 256 -10.52 11.88 -4.86
C ALA A 256 -9.71 10.79 -4.12
N GLY A 257 -8.78 10.13 -4.83
CA GLY A 257 -7.89 9.15 -4.21
C GLY A 257 -6.91 9.78 -3.19
N TYR A 258 -6.40 10.98 -3.48
CA TYR A 258 -5.56 11.74 -2.54
C TYR A 258 -6.33 12.28 -1.35
N GLU A 259 -7.55 12.75 -1.56
CA GLU A 259 -8.47 13.14 -0.48
C GLU A 259 -8.70 11.96 0.48
N LEU A 260 -9.04 10.79 -0.05
CA LEU A 260 -9.23 9.58 0.76
C LEU A 260 -7.94 9.22 1.53
N ALA A 261 -6.77 9.28 0.88
CA ALA A 261 -5.50 9.01 1.55
C ALA A 261 -5.23 10.02 2.69
N ALA A 262 -5.51 11.31 2.46
CA ALA A 262 -5.35 12.36 3.47
C ALA A 262 -6.28 12.13 4.67
N GLN A 263 -7.53 11.72 4.45
CA GLN A 263 -8.49 11.39 5.52
C GLN A 263 -8.02 10.23 6.41
N GLN A 264 -7.24 9.29 5.88
CA GLN A 264 -6.65 8.20 6.68
C GLN A 264 -5.40 8.63 7.45
N LEU A 265 -4.63 9.60 6.92
CA LEU A 265 -3.37 10.05 7.51
C LEU A 265 -3.57 11.13 8.57
N LEU A 266 -4.54 12.02 8.36
CA LEU A 266 -4.75 13.22 9.17
C LEU A 266 -5.07 12.89 10.65
N PRO A 267 -6.00 11.98 10.99
CA PRO A 267 -6.30 11.69 12.40
C PRO A 267 -5.09 11.14 13.16
N VAL A 268 -4.30 10.29 12.49
CA VAL A 268 -3.06 9.73 13.06
C VAL A 268 -2.03 10.83 13.29
N LEU A 269 -1.90 11.77 12.35
CA LEU A 269 -1.00 12.91 12.46
C LEU A 269 -1.42 13.84 13.61
N ALA A 270 -2.68 14.26 13.64
CA ALA A 270 -3.21 15.15 14.65
C ALA A 270 -3.10 14.53 16.05
N THR A 271 -3.42 13.25 16.20
CA THR A 271 -3.28 12.56 17.49
C THR A 271 -1.83 12.46 17.94
N ALA A 272 -0.92 12.14 17.02
CA ALA A 272 0.50 12.04 17.34
C ALA A 272 1.12 13.42 17.70
N LEU A 273 0.54 14.51 17.20
CA LEU A 273 0.87 15.88 17.62
C LEU A 273 0.21 16.29 18.95
N GLY A 274 -0.76 15.51 19.46
CA GLY A 274 -1.53 15.86 20.64
C GLY A 274 -2.66 16.86 20.38
N GLU A 275 -3.08 16.98 19.13
CA GLU A 275 -4.01 18.01 18.63
C GLU A 275 -5.36 17.44 18.18
N TRP A 276 -5.68 16.19 18.57
CA TRP A 276 -6.92 15.52 18.18
C TRP A 276 -7.95 15.59 19.31
N GLU A 277 -9.09 16.24 19.05
CA GLU A 277 -10.19 16.34 20.02
C GLU A 277 -11.36 15.38 19.69
N GLY A 278 -11.37 14.79 18.48
CA GLY A 278 -12.48 14.03 17.88
C GLY A 278 -12.75 12.60 18.37
N GLY A 279 -12.54 12.29 19.65
CA GLY A 279 -12.84 10.97 20.24
C GLY A 279 -11.83 9.86 19.89
N PRO A 280 -12.03 8.61 20.35
CA PRO A 280 -11.02 7.56 20.20
C PRO A 280 -10.73 7.30 18.73
N LEU A 281 -9.44 7.39 18.37
CA LEU A 281 -8.96 6.93 17.07
C LEU A 281 -9.44 5.50 16.82
N PRO A 282 -9.76 5.13 15.57
CA PRO A 282 -9.86 3.72 15.22
C PRO A 282 -8.57 3.04 15.64
N GLU A 283 -8.65 1.98 16.46
CA GLU A 283 -7.50 1.10 16.66
C GLU A 283 -7.10 0.59 15.27
N LEU A 284 -5.96 1.10 14.77
CA LEU A 284 -5.43 0.66 13.49
C LEU A 284 -5.19 -0.84 13.62
N PRO A 285 -5.81 -1.68 12.78
CA PRO A 285 -5.68 -3.12 12.92
C PRO A 285 -4.21 -3.48 12.76
N GLU A 286 -3.60 -4.11 13.78
CA GLU A 286 -2.24 -4.64 13.67
C GLU A 286 -2.16 -5.66 12.50
N VAL A 287 -3.29 -6.29 12.18
CA VAL A 287 -3.49 -7.20 11.05
C VAL A 287 -4.95 -7.10 10.57
N SER A 288 -5.18 -6.81 9.28
CA SER A 288 -6.52 -6.85 8.66
C SER A 288 -7.13 -8.27 8.74
N GLU A 289 -8.46 -8.38 8.93
CA GLU A 289 -9.20 -9.66 8.83
C GLU A 289 -8.94 -10.38 7.49
N ALA A 290 -8.66 -9.62 6.43
CA ALA A 290 -8.28 -10.15 5.13
C ALA A 290 -6.88 -10.81 5.14
N ALA A 291 -5.99 -10.43 6.06
CA ALA A 291 -4.69 -11.04 6.25
C ALA A 291 -4.75 -12.28 7.16
N GLU A 292 -5.67 -12.32 8.14
CA GLU A 292 -5.93 -13.53 8.93
C GLU A 292 -6.55 -14.65 8.10
N SER A 293 -7.54 -14.34 7.25
CA SER A 293 -8.15 -15.29 6.31
C SER A 293 -7.17 -15.82 5.25
N ARG A 294 -6.03 -15.14 5.05
CA ARG A 294 -4.95 -15.56 4.14
C ARG A 294 -3.83 -16.36 4.82
N ARG A 295 -3.86 -16.57 6.15
CA ARG A 295 -2.89 -17.46 6.81
C ARG A 295 -2.98 -18.86 6.19
N ILE A 296 -1.83 -19.41 5.79
CA ILE A 296 -1.73 -20.74 5.17
C ILE A 296 -2.37 -21.81 6.08
N SER A 297 -2.25 -21.65 7.41
CA SER A 297 -2.93 -22.51 8.39
C SER A 297 -4.46 -22.45 8.28
N ALA A 298 -5.05 -21.27 8.09
CA ALA A 298 -6.49 -21.11 7.90
C ALA A 298 -6.95 -21.77 6.59
N ARG A 299 -6.22 -21.58 5.49
CA ARG A 299 -6.51 -22.21 4.19
C ARG A 299 -6.38 -23.74 4.21
N ILE A 300 -5.37 -24.27 4.92
CA ILE A 300 -5.19 -25.72 5.10
C ILE A 300 -6.33 -26.29 5.95
N THR A 301 -6.72 -25.58 7.02
CA THR A 301 -7.83 -25.98 7.91
C THR A 301 -9.16 -26.00 7.16
N GLU A 302 -9.40 -24.98 6.33
CA GLU A 302 -10.62 -24.86 5.53
C GLU A 302 -10.68 -25.89 4.39
N ALA A 303 -9.54 -26.18 3.73
CA ALA A 303 -9.42 -27.26 2.75
C ALA A 303 -9.64 -28.64 3.38
N ALA A 304 -9.10 -28.87 4.58
CA ALA A 304 -9.32 -30.09 5.35
C ALA A 304 -10.79 -30.25 5.78
N ASN A 305 -11.43 -29.17 6.23
CA ASN A 305 -12.86 -29.15 6.58
C ASN A 305 -13.74 -29.48 5.36
N ARG A 306 -13.46 -28.87 4.20
CA ARG A 306 -14.18 -29.16 2.94
C ARG A 306 -14.00 -30.60 2.49
N PHE A 307 -12.81 -31.16 2.64
CA PHE A 307 -12.53 -32.55 2.28
C PHE A 307 -13.25 -33.54 3.20
N LEU A 308 -13.23 -33.29 4.52
CA LEU A 308 -13.93 -34.12 5.50
C LEU A 308 -15.45 -34.07 5.31
N TRP A 309 -16.01 -32.89 5.04
CA TRP A 309 -17.43 -32.73 4.73
C TRP A 309 -17.86 -33.56 3.52
N ARG A 310 -17.13 -33.47 2.41
CA ARG A 310 -17.42 -34.26 1.19
C ARG A 310 -17.43 -35.77 1.47
N ARG A 311 -16.46 -36.24 2.26
CA ARG A 311 -16.36 -37.67 2.59
C ARG A 311 -17.50 -38.15 3.49
N ASP A 312 -17.97 -37.30 4.39
CA ASP A 312 -19.11 -37.61 5.26
C ASP A 312 -20.44 -37.61 4.48
N THR A 313 -20.60 -36.68 3.53
CA THR A 313 -21.76 -36.68 2.62
C THR A 313 -21.80 -37.91 1.72
N GLU A 314 -20.66 -38.36 1.19
CA GLU A 314 -20.56 -39.58 0.37
C GLU A 314 -20.84 -40.85 1.19
N ARG A 315 -20.43 -40.88 2.47
CA ARG A 315 -20.71 -41.99 3.40
C ARG A 315 -22.17 -42.09 3.81
N ARG A 316 -22.86 -40.96 3.96
CA ARG A 316 -24.31 -40.94 4.27
C ARG A 316 -25.15 -41.28 3.04
N ALA A 317 -24.74 -40.81 1.86
CA ALA A 317 -25.37 -41.18 0.60
C ALA A 317 -25.28 -42.69 0.32
N SER A 318 -24.14 -43.32 0.61
CA SER A 318 -23.99 -44.79 0.48
C SER A 318 -24.75 -45.62 1.52
N ARG A 319 -25.29 -44.98 2.57
CA ARG A 319 -26.14 -45.63 3.60
C ARG A 319 -27.64 -45.43 3.38
N GLY A 320 -28.05 -44.68 2.36
CA GLY A 320 -29.46 -44.55 1.97
C GLY A 320 -30.31 -43.67 2.91
N GLU A 321 -29.71 -42.71 3.61
CA GLU A 321 -30.46 -41.76 4.46
C GLU A 321 -31.03 -40.59 3.60
N PRO A 322 -32.34 -40.24 3.69
CA PRO A 322 -32.94 -39.21 2.86
C PRO A 322 -32.56 -37.78 3.30
N GLY A 323 -32.37 -36.90 2.32
CA GLY A 323 -31.54 -35.69 2.39
C GLY A 323 -32.04 -34.48 3.18
N ALA A 324 -31.17 -33.45 3.25
CA ALA A 324 -31.54 -32.09 3.62
C ALA A 324 -30.60 -31.09 2.92
N ASP A 325 -31.19 -30.13 2.19
CA ASP A 325 -30.62 -28.81 1.93
C ASP A 325 -30.15 -28.21 3.27
N GLN A 326 -28.84 -28.22 3.57
CA GLN A 326 -28.30 -27.48 4.71
C GLN A 326 -26.90 -26.90 4.42
N VAL A 327 -26.81 -25.60 4.68
CA VAL A 327 -25.70 -24.66 4.49
C VAL A 327 -24.35 -25.21 5.00
N ALA A 328 -23.27 -24.89 4.30
CA ALA A 328 -21.89 -25.23 4.72
C ALA A 328 -21.62 -24.73 6.16
N PRO A 329 -20.99 -25.53 7.04
CA PRO A 329 -20.77 -25.11 8.41
C PRO A 329 -19.78 -23.94 8.47
N GLU A 330 -20.02 -22.99 9.37
CA GLU A 330 -19.06 -21.94 9.69
C GLU A 330 -17.71 -22.54 10.17
N PRO A 331 -16.58 -21.82 9.96
CA PRO A 331 -15.24 -22.40 9.91
C PRO A 331 -14.71 -22.98 11.23
N THR A 332 -15.44 -22.86 12.34
CA THR A 332 -14.92 -23.06 13.70
C THR A 332 -15.28 -24.40 14.35
N SER A 333 -16.20 -25.21 13.82
CA SER A 333 -16.74 -26.36 14.58
C SER A 333 -16.12 -27.74 14.32
N GLY A 334 -15.47 -27.96 13.17
CA GLY A 334 -15.05 -29.31 12.74
C GLY A 334 -13.70 -29.80 13.30
N VAL A 335 -12.64 -28.99 13.17
CA VAL A 335 -11.26 -29.40 13.48
C VAL A 335 -10.97 -29.43 14.99
N LEU A 336 -11.56 -28.52 15.76
CA LEU A 336 -11.39 -28.48 17.22
C LEU A 336 -11.93 -29.74 17.90
N LYS A 337 -13.06 -30.29 17.45
CA LYS A 337 -13.62 -31.54 17.99
C LYS A 337 -12.72 -32.76 17.75
N ILE A 338 -12.13 -32.89 16.57
CA ILE A 338 -11.26 -34.04 16.24
C ILE A 338 -9.94 -33.95 16.99
N VAL A 339 -9.38 -32.75 17.16
CA VAL A 339 -8.14 -32.52 17.90
C VAL A 339 -8.37 -32.70 19.41
N ASP A 340 -9.51 -32.26 19.95
CA ASP A 340 -9.86 -32.45 21.36
C ASP A 340 -10.21 -33.91 21.70
N ASP A 341 -10.89 -34.64 20.82
CA ASP A 341 -11.14 -36.07 21.02
C ASP A 341 -9.85 -36.89 20.98
N ARG A 342 -8.89 -36.50 20.12
CA ARG A 342 -7.58 -37.15 20.06
C ARG A 342 -6.74 -36.83 21.29
N ARG A 343 -6.80 -35.60 21.81
CA ARG A 343 -6.17 -35.18 23.07
C ARG A 343 -6.80 -35.86 24.29
N ARG A 344 -8.13 -36.02 24.34
CA ARG A 344 -8.83 -36.77 25.41
C ARG A 344 -8.46 -38.25 25.39
N ARG A 345 -8.40 -38.90 24.22
CA ARG A 345 -7.98 -40.31 24.09
C ARG A 345 -6.52 -40.52 24.44
N GLN A 346 -5.63 -39.59 24.09
CA GLN A 346 -4.22 -39.64 24.50
C GLN A 346 -4.05 -39.46 26.00
N ARG A 347 -4.81 -38.57 26.65
CA ARG A 347 -4.79 -38.41 28.11
C ARG A 347 -5.36 -39.61 28.87
N ALA A 348 -6.37 -40.28 28.33
CA ALA A 348 -6.92 -41.50 28.92
C ALA A 348 -5.97 -42.71 28.80
N ALA A 349 -5.17 -42.79 27.72
CA ALA A 349 -4.18 -43.85 27.52
C ALA A 349 -2.86 -43.64 28.32
N SER A 350 -2.65 -42.45 28.90
CA SER A 350 -1.49 -42.14 29.76
C SER A 350 -1.81 -42.20 31.26
N ALA A 351 -3.04 -42.57 31.63
CA ALA A 351 -3.53 -42.64 33.02
C ALA A 351 -3.84 -44.08 33.48
N THR A 352 -3.40 -45.09 32.71
CA THR A 352 -3.34 -46.51 33.03
C THR A 352 -1.91 -46.98 32.89
#